data_AF-A0A2N0LF11-F1
#
_entry.id   AF-A0A2N0LF11-F1
#
_cell.length_a   1.000
_cell.length_b   1.000
_cell.length_c   1.000
_cell.angle_alpha   90.00
_cell.angle_beta   90.00
_cell.angle_gamma   90.00
#
_symmetry.space_group_name_H-M   'P 1'
#
loop_
_entity.id
_entity.type
_entity.pdbx_description
1 polymer ?
#
loop_
_entity_poly.entity_id
_entity_poly.type
_entity_poly.pdbx_seq_one_letter_code
_entity_poly.pdbx_strand_id
1 'polypeptide(L)'
;MRSIILYIVAFEIVLLLVFSSCDRFQAEQIPEPSPSPSDVRPSLTPTLIVPSDPTPTPIAGAEIIDGKSYFRQPLQGAVLRYEAWITQETVDQLIMAYDLTHQVLQAKPLGKALPSMAIYLSTASETIRFAEDRNFQHPAWLGGFYFYHVNDDGDVVDPEVFVTSTGGSIPHTVGHELAHLTTPLAPHWLSEGIAEYIGNRVAMIMEPRFAQERFLHTRSTLRKAIADSAALRFADLEQFEWNNVVEPGSMELVYSQTWHLMEYLSEIYGPDALSKLLALYGRGLSPVEDPFLLAFEISTDDLWDSFTNDISHKLLFSEQVGQQLCRIHYLQERNRALYSEWNDFASMLGSSEDMPLFSQKLQNFQKQWISLEEEADQQEWAGDSADIMAIFSAHFRAMVKVMDNFQEGEAVRGNEALAVANDAVSQGTWYLNRALATRSWLVCSPQ
;
A
#
# COMPACT_ATOMS: atom_id res chain seq x y z
N MET A 1 -48.09 -39.19 -9.70
CA MET A 1 -49.03 -38.03 -9.79
C MET A 1 -49.21 -37.26 -8.49
N ARG A 2 -49.41 -37.88 -7.31
CA ARG A 2 -49.51 -37.13 -6.03
C ARG A 2 -48.19 -36.47 -5.56
N SER A 3 -47.02 -36.97 -5.96
CA SER A 3 -45.73 -36.35 -5.61
C SER A 3 -45.41 -35.09 -6.42
N ILE A 4 -45.91 -34.97 -7.66
CA ILE A 4 -45.62 -33.84 -8.56
C ILE A 4 -46.33 -32.56 -8.10
N ILE A 5 -47.52 -32.69 -7.51
CA ILE A 5 -48.30 -31.56 -7.00
C ILE A 5 -47.66 -30.95 -5.73
N LEU A 6 -46.88 -31.73 -4.97
CA LEU A 6 -46.15 -31.20 -3.81
C LEU A 6 -44.94 -30.34 -4.21
N TYR A 7 -44.32 -30.61 -5.36
CA TYR A 7 -43.17 -29.84 -5.86
C TYR A 7 -43.57 -28.42 -6.32
N ILE A 8 -44.78 -28.25 -6.89
CA ILE A 8 -45.23 -26.96 -7.43
C ILE A 8 -45.56 -25.97 -6.30
N VAL A 9 -46.14 -26.43 -5.19
CA VAL A 9 -46.51 -25.55 -4.05
C VAL A 9 -45.30 -25.14 -3.21
N ALA A 10 -44.26 -25.99 -3.13
CA ALA A 10 -43.01 -25.63 -2.45
C ALA A 10 -42.17 -24.62 -3.25
N PHE A 11 -42.29 -24.62 -4.59
CA PHE A 11 -41.51 -23.77 -5.48
C PHE A 11 -42.00 -22.31 -5.53
N GLU A 12 -43.32 -22.07 -5.45
CA GLU A 12 -43.86 -20.70 -5.35
C GLU A 12 -43.48 -19.99 -4.04
N ILE A 13 -43.28 -20.74 -2.95
CA ILE A 13 -42.84 -20.19 -1.65
C ILE A 13 -41.36 -19.78 -1.70
N VAL A 14 -40.52 -20.52 -2.44
CA VAL A 14 -39.09 -20.18 -2.64
C VAL A 14 -38.94 -18.92 -3.48
N LEU A 15 -39.75 -18.73 -4.53
CA LEU A 15 -39.73 -17.48 -5.31
C LEU A 15 -40.10 -16.26 -4.45
N LEU A 16 -41.10 -16.38 -3.57
CA LEU A 16 -41.52 -15.30 -2.68
C LEU A 16 -40.47 -14.94 -1.61
N LEU A 17 -39.67 -15.89 -1.13
CA LEU A 17 -38.61 -15.64 -0.15
C LEU A 17 -37.35 -15.02 -0.79
N VAL A 18 -37.06 -15.32 -2.05
CA VAL A 18 -35.94 -14.73 -2.81
C VAL A 18 -36.22 -13.26 -3.16
N PHE A 19 -37.47 -12.87 -3.47
CA PHE A 19 -37.80 -11.45 -3.71
C PHE A 19 -37.92 -10.62 -2.42
N SER A 20 -38.28 -11.22 -1.29
CA SER A 20 -38.45 -10.49 -0.02
C SER A 20 -37.14 -10.13 0.69
N SER A 21 -36.03 -10.77 0.29
CA SER A 21 -34.70 -10.58 0.90
C SER A 21 -33.83 -9.55 0.16
N CYS A 22 -34.25 -9.09 -1.03
CA CYS A 22 -33.54 -8.06 -1.79
C CYS A 22 -33.95 -6.61 -1.47
N ASP A 23 -35.09 -6.36 -0.81
CA ASP A 23 -35.64 -5.00 -0.62
C ASP A 23 -35.51 -4.44 0.82
N ARG A 24 -34.70 -5.05 1.69
CA ARG A 24 -34.62 -4.67 3.10
C ARG A 24 -33.21 -4.40 3.60
N PHE A 25 -32.45 -3.54 2.92
CA PHE A 25 -31.22 -2.97 3.46
C PHE A 25 -31.14 -1.46 3.17
N GLN A 26 -31.93 -0.68 3.90
CA GLN A 26 -31.63 0.73 4.15
C GLN A 26 -30.58 0.81 5.25
N ALA A 27 -29.54 1.60 5.00
CA ALA A 27 -28.36 1.78 5.83
C ALA A 27 -28.72 2.20 7.28
N GLU A 28 -28.31 1.38 8.25
CA GLU A 28 -28.21 1.82 9.65
C GLU A 28 -26.93 2.65 9.83
N GLN A 29 -27.12 3.87 10.33
CA GLN A 29 -26.07 4.81 10.69
C GLN A 29 -25.25 4.28 11.87
N ILE A 30 -23.93 4.30 11.71
CA ILE A 30 -22.96 4.03 12.76
C ILE A 30 -22.98 5.21 13.76
N PRO A 31 -23.11 5.00 15.08
CA PRO A 31 -23.00 6.08 16.05
C PRO A 31 -21.54 6.56 16.15
N GLU A 32 -21.35 7.88 16.11
CA GLU A 32 -20.06 8.52 16.43
C GLU A 32 -19.62 8.21 17.87
N PRO A 33 -18.31 7.98 18.10
CA PRO A 33 -17.78 7.89 19.45
C PRO A 33 -17.64 9.28 20.09
N SER A 34 -18.26 9.46 21.26
CA SER A 34 -18.04 10.62 22.13
C SER A 34 -16.60 10.70 22.65
N PRO A 35 -16.06 11.91 22.85
CA PRO A 35 -14.67 12.13 23.25
C PRO A 35 -14.44 11.77 24.73
N SER A 36 -13.29 11.15 25.00
CA SER A 36 -12.77 10.98 26.36
C SER A 36 -12.07 12.26 26.85
N PRO A 37 -12.01 12.50 28.17
CA PRO A 37 -11.60 13.77 28.76
C PRO A 37 -10.08 13.96 28.75
N SER A 38 -9.68 15.23 28.65
CA SER A 38 -8.32 15.74 28.75
C SER A 38 -7.60 15.27 30.02
N ASP A 39 -6.41 14.70 29.87
CA ASP A 39 -5.46 14.54 30.96
C ASP A 39 -4.22 15.41 30.75
N VAL A 40 -3.97 16.22 31.77
CA VAL A 40 -2.92 17.21 31.94
C VAL A 40 -1.56 16.51 32.02
N ARG A 41 -0.60 16.95 31.19
CA ARG A 41 0.80 16.52 31.31
C ARG A 41 1.64 17.62 31.98
N PRO A 42 2.50 17.28 32.98
CA PRO A 42 3.29 18.26 33.70
C PRO A 42 4.54 18.70 32.91
N SER A 43 4.92 19.95 33.16
CA SER A 43 6.15 20.60 32.69
C SER A 43 7.40 19.93 33.24
N LEU A 44 8.36 19.63 32.35
CA LEU A 44 9.72 19.24 32.73
C LEU A 44 10.71 20.18 32.04
N THR A 45 11.35 21.02 32.84
CA THR A 45 12.49 21.86 32.45
C THR A 45 13.78 21.04 32.51
N PRO A 46 14.62 21.06 31.48
CA PRO A 46 16.03 20.73 31.62
C PRO A 46 16.93 21.96 31.49
N THR A 47 17.92 21.99 32.37
CA THR A 47 18.93 23.01 32.61
C THR A 47 19.90 23.17 31.43
N LEU A 48 20.26 24.44 31.17
CA LEU A 48 21.27 24.93 30.25
C LEU A 48 22.64 24.22 30.37
N ILE A 49 23.21 23.85 29.21
CA ILE A 49 24.65 23.75 29.00
C ILE A 49 24.98 24.66 27.80
N VAL A 50 25.87 25.63 27.99
CA VAL A 50 26.34 26.59 26.97
C VAL A 50 27.68 26.12 26.42
N PRO A 51 27.87 26.11 25.08
CA PRO A 51 29.06 26.78 24.57
C PRO A 51 28.90 27.53 23.22
N SER A 52 29.64 28.66 23.17
CA SER A 52 30.20 29.41 22.02
C SER A 52 29.25 30.17 21.06
N ASP A 53 29.73 31.36 20.67
CA ASP A 53 29.02 32.50 20.05
C ASP A 53 27.94 32.14 19.02
N PRO A 54 26.71 32.69 19.17
CA PRO A 54 25.62 32.40 18.26
C PRO A 54 25.73 33.25 17.00
N THR A 55 25.77 32.59 15.85
CA THR A 55 25.07 33.07 14.65
C THR A 55 23.69 33.57 15.10
N PRO A 56 23.26 34.81 14.77
CA PRO A 56 22.07 35.41 15.37
C PRO A 56 20.89 34.44 15.30
N THR A 57 20.42 34.00 16.46
CA THR A 57 19.35 33.01 16.56
C THR A 57 18.12 33.58 15.84
N PRO A 58 17.58 32.85 14.85
CA PRO A 58 16.33 33.22 14.20
C PRO A 58 15.24 33.53 15.23
N ILE A 59 14.83 34.79 15.35
CA ILE A 59 13.70 35.19 16.21
C ILE A 59 12.39 34.71 15.58
N ALA A 60 11.52 34.08 16.38
CA ALA A 60 10.17 33.72 15.97
C ALA A 60 9.33 34.97 15.66
N GLY A 61 8.46 34.90 14.66
CA GLY A 61 7.63 36.05 14.30
C GLY A 61 6.87 35.88 13.00
N ALA A 62 6.21 36.95 12.55
CA ALA A 62 5.59 36.99 11.23
C ALA A 62 6.56 37.62 10.21
N GLU A 63 6.56 37.11 8.99
CA GLU A 63 7.29 37.66 7.85
C GLU A 63 6.42 37.67 6.60
N ILE A 64 6.78 38.51 5.63
CA ILE A 64 6.10 38.59 4.33
C ILE A 64 7.06 38.08 3.27
N ILE A 65 6.66 37.05 2.53
CA ILE A 65 7.41 36.47 1.41
C ILE A 65 6.52 36.60 0.17
N ASP A 66 7.01 37.33 -0.84
CA ASP A 66 6.28 37.57 -2.09
C ASP A 66 4.83 38.08 -1.90
N GLY A 67 4.62 38.91 -0.88
CA GLY A 67 3.31 39.48 -0.57
C GLY A 67 2.37 38.58 0.24
N LYS A 68 2.81 37.37 0.62
CA LYS A 68 2.08 36.45 1.49
C LYS A 68 2.65 36.42 2.91
N SER A 69 1.77 36.23 3.90
CA SER A 69 2.13 36.18 5.31
C SER A 69 2.54 34.78 5.75
N TYR A 70 3.73 34.68 6.33
CA TYR A 70 4.29 33.49 6.93
C TYR A 70 4.56 33.71 8.41
N PHE A 71 4.47 32.64 9.19
CA PHE A 71 5.10 32.55 10.49
C PHE A 71 6.47 31.90 10.35
N ARG A 72 7.41 32.42 11.12
CA ARG A 72 8.79 31.97 11.21
C ARG A 72 9.02 31.34 12.58
N GLN A 73 9.52 30.12 12.59
CA GLN A 73 9.84 29.37 13.79
C GLN A 73 11.26 28.79 13.72
N PRO A 74 12.16 29.16 14.66
CA PRO A 74 13.48 28.53 14.75
C PRO A 74 13.37 27.05 15.13
N LEU A 75 14.13 26.21 14.44
CA LEU A 75 14.41 24.82 14.80
C LEU A 75 15.93 24.64 15.02
N GLN A 76 16.34 23.52 15.60
CA GLN A 76 17.77 23.24 15.73
C GLN A 76 18.40 22.97 14.36
N GLY A 77 19.12 23.94 13.81
CA GLY A 77 19.74 23.83 12.49
C GLY A 77 18.79 24.12 11.31
N ALA A 78 17.59 24.64 11.56
CA ALA A 78 16.70 25.06 10.48
C ALA A 78 15.81 26.24 10.87
N VAL A 79 15.18 26.84 9.87
CA VAL A 79 14.12 27.83 10.07
C VAL A 79 12.87 27.34 9.34
N LEU A 80 11.84 27.00 10.11
CA LEU A 80 10.52 26.66 9.57
C LEU A 80 9.75 27.95 9.26
N ARG A 81 9.18 27.99 8.06
CA ARG A 81 8.31 29.04 7.54
C ARG A 81 7.00 28.41 7.12
N TYR A 82 5.88 28.88 7.66
CA TYR A 82 4.58 28.29 7.35
C TYR A 82 3.51 29.35 7.11
N GLU A 83 2.62 29.10 6.15
CA GLU A 83 1.54 30.04 5.83
C GLU A 83 0.62 30.23 7.05
N ALA A 84 0.14 31.47 7.27
CA ALA A 84 -0.53 31.85 8.51
C ALA A 84 -1.84 31.10 8.82
N TRP A 85 -2.43 30.42 7.83
CA TRP A 85 -3.68 29.65 7.96
C TRP A 85 -3.46 28.15 8.17
N ILE A 86 -2.22 27.67 8.13
CA ILE A 86 -1.91 26.27 8.41
C ILE A 86 -2.11 26.02 9.90
N THR A 87 -2.77 24.90 10.24
CA THR A 87 -3.13 24.60 11.62
C THR A 87 -1.89 24.25 12.45
N GLN A 88 -1.95 24.54 13.76
CA GLN A 88 -0.85 24.20 14.66
C GLN A 88 -0.59 22.69 14.69
N GLU A 89 -1.62 21.85 14.55
CA GLU A 89 -1.47 20.39 14.48
C GLU A 89 -0.58 19.96 13.31
N THR A 90 -0.79 20.52 12.12
CA THR A 90 0.04 20.24 10.94
C THR A 90 1.47 20.76 11.12
N VAL A 91 1.65 21.92 11.74
CA VAL A 91 2.97 22.48 12.07
C VAL A 91 3.72 21.57 13.06
N ASP A 92 3.05 21.14 14.12
CA ASP A 92 3.61 20.24 15.14
C ASP A 92 3.98 18.89 14.53
N GLN A 93 3.17 18.37 13.60
CA GLN A 93 3.48 17.15 12.86
C GLN A 93 4.78 17.28 12.06
N LEU A 94 4.99 18.40 11.37
CA LEU A 94 6.24 18.64 10.65
C LEU A 94 7.44 18.75 11.60
N ILE A 95 7.29 19.45 12.72
CA ILE A 95 8.38 19.61 13.71
C ILE A 95 8.79 18.25 14.27
N MET A 96 7.81 17.41 14.64
CA MET A 96 8.07 16.05 15.11
C MET A 96 8.76 15.20 14.02
N ALA A 97 8.31 15.31 12.77
CA ALA A 97 8.94 14.62 11.64
C ALA A 97 10.38 15.07 11.39
N TYR A 98 10.66 16.37 11.51
CA TYR A 98 11.99 16.95 11.41
C TYR A 98 12.93 16.39 12.48
N ASP A 99 12.52 16.47 13.75
CA ASP A 99 13.30 15.97 14.89
C ASP A 99 13.57 14.46 14.77
N LEU A 100 12.56 13.71 14.32
CA LEU A 100 12.68 12.28 14.12
C LEU A 100 13.61 11.94 12.94
N THR A 101 13.55 12.71 11.86
CA THR A 101 14.45 12.53 10.71
C THR A 101 15.90 12.71 11.12
N HIS A 102 16.20 13.73 11.94
CA HIS A 102 17.53 13.91 12.53
C HIS A 102 17.97 12.68 13.34
N GLN A 103 17.08 12.12 14.17
CA GLN A 103 17.39 10.92 14.95
C GLN A 103 17.66 9.70 14.06
N VAL A 104 16.85 9.50 13.01
CA VAL A 104 17.03 8.39 12.06
C VAL A 104 18.37 8.52 11.33
N LEU A 105 18.70 9.71 10.82
CA LEU A 105 19.97 9.97 10.12
C LEU A 105 21.19 9.93 11.06
N GLN A 106 21.04 10.25 12.35
CA GLN A 106 22.11 10.09 13.34
C GLN A 106 22.34 8.63 13.70
N ALA A 107 21.27 7.84 13.84
CA ALA A 107 21.35 6.40 14.12
C ALA A 107 21.91 5.62 12.92
N LYS A 108 21.70 6.12 11.71
CA LYS A 108 22.21 5.56 10.45
C LYS A 108 22.86 6.67 9.63
N PRO A 109 24.15 6.99 9.88
CA PRO A 109 24.83 8.06 9.14
C PRO A 109 24.92 7.72 7.65
N LEU A 110 24.09 8.39 6.85
CA LEU A 110 24.08 8.30 5.40
C LEU A 110 24.61 9.61 4.81
N GLY A 111 25.78 9.55 4.18
CA GLY A 111 26.36 10.69 3.48
C GLY A 111 26.87 11.81 4.41
N LYS A 112 26.58 13.07 4.06
CA LYS A 112 27.01 14.26 4.80
C LYS A 112 26.04 14.61 5.94
N ALA A 113 26.51 15.35 6.94
CA ALA A 113 25.64 15.89 7.98
C ALA A 113 24.64 16.88 7.39
N LEU A 114 23.43 16.94 7.96
CA LEU A 114 22.42 17.90 7.51
C LEU A 114 22.93 19.35 7.65
N PRO A 115 22.90 20.13 6.57
CA PRO A 115 23.26 21.55 6.60
C PRO A 115 22.19 22.39 7.31
N SER A 116 22.53 23.64 7.63
CA SER A 116 21.52 24.60 8.07
C SER A 116 20.60 24.98 6.91
N MET A 117 19.28 24.96 7.11
CA MET A 117 18.30 25.04 6.01
C MET A 117 17.06 25.89 6.32
N ALA A 118 16.35 26.27 5.25
CA ALA A 118 14.99 26.80 5.32
C ALA A 118 13.98 25.70 5.01
N ILE A 119 12.92 25.60 5.81
CA ILE A 119 11.81 24.67 5.54
C ILE A 119 10.54 25.49 5.33
N TYR A 120 9.82 25.22 4.25
CA TYR A 120 8.57 25.86 3.88
C TYR A 120 7.44 24.86 3.99
N LEU A 121 6.48 25.13 4.87
CA LEU A 121 5.23 24.38 4.97
C LEU A 121 4.12 25.23 4.36
N SER A 122 3.55 24.77 3.26
CA SER A 122 2.64 25.58 2.46
C SER A 122 1.50 24.75 1.87
N THR A 123 0.43 25.43 1.45
CA THR A 123 -0.63 24.84 0.63
C THR A 123 -0.07 24.28 -0.68
N ALA A 124 -0.74 23.29 -1.26
CA ALA A 124 -0.32 22.69 -2.53
C ALA A 124 -0.12 23.73 -3.66
N SER A 125 -1.01 24.73 -3.76
CA SER A 125 -0.87 25.80 -4.75
C SER A 125 0.39 26.64 -4.56
N GLU A 126 0.79 26.85 -3.32
CA GLU A 126 1.98 27.64 -3.01
C GLU A 126 3.26 26.82 -3.17
N THR A 127 3.24 25.53 -2.83
CA THR A 127 4.32 24.59 -3.15
C THR A 127 4.55 24.52 -4.66
N ILE A 128 3.48 24.45 -5.46
CA ILE A 128 3.55 24.49 -6.94
C ILE A 128 4.20 25.79 -7.41
N ARG A 129 3.79 26.95 -6.87
CA ARG A 129 4.41 28.23 -7.21
C ARG A 129 5.91 28.24 -6.92
N PHE A 130 6.32 27.81 -5.73
CA PHE A 130 7.75 27.75 -5.37
C PHE A 130 8.55 26.83 -6.30
N ALA A 131 7.94 25.72 -6.73
CA ALA A 131 8.52 24.77 -7.67
C ALA A 131 8.67 25.40 -9.07
N GLU A 132 7.64 26.10 -9.57
CA GLU A 132 7.68 26.84 -10.84
C GLU A 132 8.76 27.94 -10.81
N ASP A 133 8.87 28.71 -9.72
CA ASP A 133 9.89 29.75 -9.54
C ASP A 133 11.33 29.18 -9.56
N ARG A 134 11.49 27.89 -9.26
CA ARG A 134 12.76 27.15 -9.29
C ARG A 134 12.95 26.31 -10.55
N ASN A 135 12.08 26.47 -11.56
CA ASN A 135 12.06 25.70 -12.81
C ASN A 135 11.97 24.17 -12.58
N PHE A 136 11.26 23.75 -11.54
CA PHE A 136 11.04 22.32 -11.27
C PHE A 136 10.06 21.73 -12.30
N GLN A 137 10.36 20.53 -12.79
CA GLN A 137 9.54 19.81 -13.76
C GLN A 137 8.43 19.03 -13.01
N HIS A 138 7.20 19.06 -13.52
CA HIS A 138 6.03 18.36 -12.91
C HIS A 138 5.62 18.79 -11.49
N PRO A 139 5.45 20.11 -11.22
CA PRO A 139 5.14 20.60 -9.88
C PRO A 139 3.82 20.07 -9.30
N ALA A 140 2.89 19.64 -10.15
CA ALA A 140 1.60 19.11 -9.76
C ALA A 140 1.65 17.70 -9.10
N TRP A 141 2.79 17.00 -9.17
CA TRP A 141 2.94 15.65 -8.62
C TRP A 141 3.63 15.62 -7.25
N LEU A 142 3.94 16.80 -6.69
CA LEU A 142 4.80 16.94 -5.53
C LEU A 142 4.03 16.83 -4.21
N GLY A 143 4.48 15.92 -3.34
CA GLY A 143 4.21 15.98 -1.90
C GLY A 143 5.14 16.97 -1.18
N GLY A 144 6.29 17.24 -1.79
CA GLY A 144 7.33 18.17 -1.37
C GLY A 144 8.41 18.22 -2.45
N PHE A 145 9.40 19.07 -2.25
CA PHE A 145 10.63 19.06 -3.04
C PHE A 145 11.75 19.77 -2.26
N TYR A 146 12.99 19.58 -2.70
CA TYR A 146 14.16 20.27 -2.19
C TYR A 146 14.79 21.16 -3.25
N PHE A 147 15.56 22.17 -2.81
CA PHE A 147 16.39 23.00 -3.67
C PHE A 147 17.69 23.32 -2.95
N TYR A 148 18.82 23.16 -3.65
CA TYR A 148 20.13 23.57 -3.14
C TYR A 148 21.14 23.76 -4.26
N HIS A 149 22.27 24.37 -3.91
CA HIS A 149 23.49 24.36 -4.71
C HIS A 149 24.55 23.48 -4.08
N VAL A 150 25.49 22.99 -4.88
CA VAL A 150 26.66 22.24 -4.42
C VAL A 150 27.91 23.07 -4.73
N ASN A 151 28.74 23.32 -3.72
CA ASN A 151 30.02 24.02 -3.92
C ASN A 151 31.12 23.09 -4.44
N ASP A 152 32.31 23.62 -4.71
CA ASP A 152 33.46 22.84 -5.23
C ASP A 152 33.92 21.72 -4.26
N ASP A 153 33.64 21.85 -2.97
CA ASP A 153 33.93 20.84 -1.93
C ASP A 153 32.83 19.77 -1.82
N GLY A 154 31.80 19.87 -2.67
CA GLY A 154 30.65 18.98 -2.70
C GLY A 154 29.66 19.22 -1.57
N ASP A 155 29.75 20.34 -0.84
CA ASP A 155 28.85 20.71 0.25
C ASP A 155 27.59 21.40 -0.26
N VAL A 156 26.48 21.14 0.42
CA VAL A 156 25.18 21.76 0.15
C VAL A 156 25.17 23.20 0.66
N VAL A 157 24.81 24.14 -0.21
CA VAL A 157 24.73 25.58 0.05
C VAL A 157 23.31 26.08 -0.23
N ASP A 158 22.85 26.98 0.64
CA ASP A 158 21.51 27.60 0.63
C ASP A 158 20.35 26.59 0.46
N PRO A 159 20.29 25.51 1.27
CA PRO A 159 19.27 24.50 1.13
C PRO A 159 17.90 24.98 1.58
N GLU A 160 16.91 24.68 0.74
CA GLU A 160 15.49 24.90 0.99
C GLU A 160 14.73 23.57 0.83
N VAL A 161 13.79 23.32 1.74
CA VAL A 161 12.89 22.16 1.70
C VAL A 161 11.46 22.67 1.70
N PHE A 162 10.64 22.16 0.80
CA PHE A 162 9.25 22.54 0.64
C PHE A 162 8.36 21.34 0.90
N VAL A 163 7.38 21.50 1.77
CA VAL A 163 6.45 20.44 2.19
C VAL A 163 5.03 20.96 2.02
N THR A 164 4.18 20.19 1.34
CA THR A 164 2.77 20.56 1.26
C THR A 164 1.99 20.15 2.51
N SER A 165 1.20 21.08 3.05
CA SER A 165 0.34 20.87 4.21
C SER A 165 -0.87 19.98 3.95
N THR A 166 -1.14 19.69 2.66
CA THR A 166 -2.25 18.84 2.21
C THR A 166 -1.77 17.63 1.42
N GLY A 167 -0.46 17.32 1.49
CA GLY A 167 0.12 16.14 0.86
C GLY A 167 -0.29 14.84 1.53
N GLY A 168 0.10 13.71 0.94
CA GLY A 168 -0.26 12.38 1.45
C GLY A 168 0.21 12.13 2.88
N SER A 169 1.51 12.31 3.16
CA SER A 169 2.10 12.11 4.49
C SER A 169 3.22 13.12 4.73
N ILE A 170 2.99 14.06 5.65
CA ILE A 170 4.01 15.03 6.08
C ILE A 170 5.23 14.31 6.68
N PRO A 171 5.08 13.30 7.56
CA PRO A 171 6.22 12.56 8.10
C PRO A 171 7.09 11.90 7.03
N HIS A 172 6.48 11.25 6.04
CA HIS A 172 7.22 10.65 4.92
C HIS A 172 7.95 11.73 4.12
N THR A 173 7.23 12.78 3.69
CA THR A 173 7.81 13.86 2.87
C THR A 173 8.99 14.52 3.57
N VAL A 174 8.85 14.92 4.84
CA VAL A 174 9.94 15.58 5.58
C VAL A 174 11.17 14.67 5.64
N GLY A 175 10.99 13.39 5.96
CA GLY A 175 12.10 12.44 5.99
C GLY A 175 12.75 12.23 4.63
N HIS A 176 11.94 12.21 3.56
CA HIS A 176 12.38 12.07 2.18
C HIS A 176 13.20 13.28 1.72
N GLU A 177 12.63 14.48 1.80
CA GLU A 177 13.29 15.71 1.31
C GLU A 177 14.60 16.02 2.05
N LEU A 178 14.63 15.79 3.37
CA LEU A 178 15.84 16.00 4.16
C LEU A 178 16.96 15.01 3.80
N ALA A 179 16.64 13.78 3.41
CA ALA A 179 17.64 12.78 3.03
C ALA A 179 18.40 13.16 1.74
N HIS A 180 17.79 13.93 0.84
CA HIS A 180 18.50 14.46 -0.34
C HIS A 180 19.65 15.39 0.05
N LEU A 181 19.48 16.18 1.12
CA LEU A 181 20.52 17.09 1.61
C LEU A 181 21.74 16.37 2.17
N THR A 182 21.61 15.08 2.53
CA THR A 182 22.74 14.26 2.99
C THR A 182 23.43 13.51 1.85
N THR A 183 22.82 13.43 0.68
CA THR A 183 23.31 12.66 -0.48
C THR A 183 23.58 13.50 -1.74
N PRO A 184 24.17 14.71 -1.65
CA PRO A 184 24.22 15.67 -2.76
C PRO A 184 25.07 15.25 -3.97
N LEU A 185 25.92 14.23 -3.81
CA LEU A 185 26.79 13.70 -4.86
C LEU A 185 26.36 12.30 -5.32
N ALA A 186 25.29 11.74 -4.76
CA ALA A 186 24.79 10.45 -5.17
C ALA A 186 24.13 10.54 -6.56
N PRO A 187 24.22 9.49 -7.39
CA PRO A 187 23.40 9.42 -8.59
C PRO A 187 21.92 9.44 -8.18
N HIS A 188 21.08 9.99 -9.07
CA HIS A 188 19.68 10.29 -8.76
C HIS A 188 18.92 9.06 -8.22
N TRP A 189 19.07 7.90 -8.86
CA TRP A 189 18.44 6.65 -8.42
C TRP A 189 18.78 6.26 -6.97
N LEU A 190 20.03 6.50 -6.54
CA LEU A 190 20.50 6.18 -5.19
C LEU A 190 19.98 7.22 -4.18
N SER A 191 19.99 8.50 -4.57
CA SER A 191 19.47 9.58 -3.73
C SER A 191 17.97 9.38 -3.46
N GLU A 192 17.16 9.13 -4.50
CA GLU A 192 15.72 8.87 -4.37
C GLU A 192 15.43 7.57 -3.60
N GLY A 193 16.19 6.51 -3.85
CA GLY A 193 16.04 5.25 -3.11
C GLY A 193 16.32 5.42 -1.60
N ILE A 194 17.35 6.20 -1.26
CA ILE A 194 17.69 6.54 0.13
C ILE A 194 16.64 7.47 0.74
N ALA A 195 16.13 8.43 -0.01
CA ALA A 195 15.09 9.33 0.43
C ALA A 195 13.79 8.59 0.77
N GLU A 196 13.33 7.69 -0.09
CA GLU A 196 12.20 6.79 0.21
C GLU A 196 12.49 5.89 1.40
N TYR A 197 13.70 5.33 1.48
CA TYR A 197 14.14 4.53 2.61
C TYR A 197 13.99 5.33 3.92
N ILE A 198 14.55 6.53 4.02
CA ILE A 198 14.50 7.35 5.23
C ILE A 198 13.09 7.88 5.51
N GLY A 199 12.40 8.43 4.51
CA GLY A 199 11.03 8.91 4.60
C GLY A 199 10.10 7.83 5.16
N ASN A 200 10.23 6.59 4.70
CA ASN A 200 9.41 5.50 5.24
C ASN A 200 9.76 5.13 6.70
N ARG A 201 11.01 5.26 7.18
CA ARG A 201 11.32 5.04 8.62
C ARG A 201 10.62 6.06 9.49
N VAL A 202 10.62 7.32 9.07
CA VAL A 202 9.96 8.42 9.79
C VAL A 202 8.45 8.18 9.82
N ALA A 203 7.86 7.85 8.66
CA ALA A 203 6.45 7.51 8.55
C ALA A 203 6.06 6.26 9.35
N MET A 204 6.90 5.22 9.42
CA MET A 204 6.62 4.02 10.21
C MET A 204 6.46 4.29 11.72
N ILE A 205 7.09 5.35 12.23
CA ILE A 205 7.03 5.72 13.65
C ILE A 205 5.81 6.62 13.92
N MET A 206 5.52 7.56 13.02
CA MET A 206 4.45 8.55 13.21
C MET A 206 3.09 8.11 12.65
N GLU A 207 3.10 7.39 11.53
CA GLU A 207 1.93 6.97 10.75
C GLU A 207 2.09 5.50 10.28
N PRO A 208 2.22 4.53 11.21
CA PRO A 208 2.59 3.15 10.89
C PRO A 208 1.66 2.48 9.89
N ARG A 209 0.36 2.79 9.93
CA ARG A 209 -0.62 2.24 8.99
C ARG A 209 -0.39 2.74 7.56
N PHE A 210 -0.21 4.04 7.39
CA PHE A 210 0.09 4.64 6.08
C PHE A 210 1.39 4.05 5.52
N ALA A 211 2.45 4.02 6.33
CA ALA A 211 3.76 3.51 5.92
C ALA A 211 3.71 2.03 5.53
N GLN A 212 2.96 1.20 6.29
CA GLN A 212 2.77 -0.21 5.94
C GLN A 212 1.95 -0.41 4.66
N GLU A 213 0.88 0.36 4.46
CA GLU A 213 0.07 0.32 3.24
C GLU A 213 0.91 0.76 2.02
N ARG A 214 1.70 1.83 2.14
CA ARG A 214 2.63 2.29 1.10
C ARG A 214 3.70 1.24 0.78
N PHE A 215 4.29 0.61 1.79
CA PHE A 215 5.29 -0.45 1.61
C PHE A 215 4.72 -1.65 0.84
N LEU A 216 3.50 -2.08 1.18
CA LEU A 216 2.83 -3.18 0.46
C LEU A 216 2.47 -2.77 -0.98
N HIS A 217 2.01 -1.53 -1.16
CA HIS A 217 1.69 -0.98 -2.48
C HIS A 217 2.90 -0.97 -3.42
N THR A 218 4.02 -0.37 -3.00
CA THR A 218 5.23 -0.28 -3.83
C THR A 218 5.85 -1.65 -4.10
N ARG A 219 5.78 -2.60 -3.15
CA ARG A 219 6.17 -3.99 -3.39
C ARG A 219 5.29 -4.68 -4.42
N SER A 220 3.98 -4.45 -4.38
CA SER A 220 3.02 -4.99 -5.34
C SER A 220 3.29 -4.44 -6.75
N THR A 221 3.49 -3.13 -6.87
CA THR A 221 3.88 -2.45 -8.14
C THR A 221 5.15 -3.07 -8.72
N LEU A 222 6.22 -3.21 -7.90
CA LEU A 222 7.47 -3.79 -8.36
C LEU A 222 7.33 -5.27 -8.74
N ARG A 223 6.63 -6.08 -7.93
CA ARG A 223 6.45 -7.51 -8.23
C ARG A 223 5.68 -7.72 -9.54
N LYS A 224 4.64 -6.92 -9.77
CA LYS A 224 3.92 -6.95 -11.04
C LYS A 224 4.85 -6.60 -12.21
N ALA A 225 5.65 -5.54 -12.07
CA ALA A 225 6.62 -5.17 -13.10
C ALA A 225 7.66 -6.28 -13.36
N ILE A 226 8.11 -7.00 -12.33
CA ILE A 226 9.00 -8.16 -12.52
C ILE A 226 8.30 -9.28 -13.29
N ALA A 227 7.07 -9.63 -12.90
CA ALA A 227 6.29 -10.67 -13.57
C ALA A 227 6.00 -10.34 -15.05
N ASP A 228 5.74 -9.06 -15.34
CA ASP A 228 5.46 -8.55 -16.68
C ASP A 228 6.74 -8.26 -17.49
N SER A 229 7.93 -8.53 -16.93
CA SER A 229 9.24 -8.16 -17.52
C SER A 229 9.38 -6.66 -17.84
N ALA A 230 8.69 -5.81 -17.08
CA ALA A 230 8.66 -4.37 -17.17
C ALA A 230 9.55 -3.66 -16.13
N ALA A 231 10.09 -4.39 -15.14
CA ALA A 231 11.06 -3.85 -14.20
C ALA A 231 12.33 -3.42 -14.93
N LEU A 232 12.82 -2.20 -14.65
CA LEU A 232 14.01 -1.66 -15.30
C LEU A 232 15.25 -2.43 -14.87
N ARG A 233 16.22 -2.68 -15.75
CA ARG A 233 17.51 -3.19 -15.29
C ARG A 233 18.33 -2.07 -14.68
N PHE A 234 19.41 -2.42 -13.99
CA PHE A 234 20.26 -1.41 -13.34
C PHE A 234 20.81 -0.36 -14.32
N ALA A 235 21.26 -0.78 -15.51
CA ALA A 235 21.73 0.15 -16.55
C ALA A 235 20.64 1.14 -16.98
N ASP A 236 19.38 0.71 -17.04
CA ASP A 236 18.25 1.57 -17.38
C ASP A 236 17.89 2.51 -16.23
N LEU A 237 18.01 2.05 -14.98
CA LEU A 237 17.83 2.90 -13.78
C LEU A 237 18.88 4.02 -13.71
N GLU A 238 20.13 3.74 -14.04
CA GLU A 238 21.20 4.75 -14.04
C GLU A 238 20.99 5.83 -15.11
N GLN A 239 20.38 5.45 -16.24
CA GLN A 239 20.14 6.33 -17.39
C GLN A 239 18.72 6.92 -17.41
N PHE A 240 17.92 6.63 -16.39
CA PHE A 240 16.52 7.05 -16.35
C PHE A 240 16.40 8.59 -16.38
N GLU A 241 15.59 9.12 -17.30
CA GLU A 241 15.38 10.57 -17.45
C GLU A 241 14.33 11.10 -16.47
N TRP A 242 14.69 11.23 -15.19
CA TRP A 242 13.79 11.68 -14.10
C TRP A 242 13.01 12.98 -14.41
N ASN A 243 13.60 13.89 -15.18
CA ASN A 243 13.02 15.19 -15.51
C ASN A 243 12.11 15.19 -16.76
N ASN A 244 11.94 14.06 -17.44
CA ASN A 244 11.22 13.96 -18.73
C ASN A 244 10.14 12.87 -18.71
N VAL A 245 9.62 12.54 -17.53
CA VAL A 245 8.67 11.44 -17.37
C VAL A 245 7.25 11.89 -17.61
N VAL A 246 6.63 11.33 -18.64
CA VAL A 246 5.27 11.69 -19.06
C VAL A 246 4.21 10.86 -18.32
N GLU A 247 4.53 9.62 -17.96
CA GLU A 247 3.59 8.67 -17.34
C GLU A 247 3.84 8.54 -15.82
N PRO A 248 2.86 8.91 -14.96
CA PRO A 248 3.01 8.79 -13.51
C PRO A 248 3.39 7.39 -13.02
N GLY A 249 2.89 6.34 -13.69
CA GLY A 249 3.19 4.95 -13.34
C GLY A 249 4.68 4.59 -13.52
N SER A 250 5.39 5.22 -14.45
CA SER A 250 6.83 5.02 -14.62
C SER A 250 7.61 5.60 -13.45
N MET A 251 7.26 6.80 -12.98
CA MET A 251 7.87 7.37 -11.77
C MET A 251 7.62 6.46 -10.57
N GLU A 252 6.37 6.05 -10.36
CA GLU A 252 6.00 5.18 -9.24
C GLU A 252 6.81 3.88 -9.23
N LEU A 253 7.00 3.26 -10.39
CA LEU A 253 7.81 2.05 -10.52
C LEU A 253 9.28 2.31 -10.15
N VAL A 254 9.89 3.36 -10.70
CA VAL A 254 11.31 3.66 -10.44
C VAL A 254 11.54 3.94 -8.96
N TYR A 255 10.71 4.77 -8.34
CA TYR A 255 10.74 5.03 -6.90
C TYR A 255 10.58 3.75 -6.07
N SER A 256 9.62 2.89 -6.44
CA SER A 256 9.42 1.61 -5.78
C SER A 256 10.67 0.72 -5.90
N GLN A 257 11.27 0.70 -7.08
CA GLN A 257 12.39 -0.16 -7.42
C GLN A 257 13.67 0.26 -6.70
N THR A 258 13.99 1.55 -6.69
CA THR A 258 15.18 2.08 -6.00
C THR A 258 15.03 1.98 -4.48
N TRP A 259 13.85 2.25 -3.94
CA TRP A 259 13.57 2.08 -2.52
C TRP A 259 13.75 0.62 -2.07
N HIS A 260 13.08 -0.33 -2.73
CA HIS A 260 13.18 -1.75 -2.34
C HIS A 260 14.57 -2.32 -2.55
N LEU A 261 15.37 -1.77 -3.47
CA LEU A 261 16.79 -2.08 -3.56
C LEU A 261 17.55 -1.62 -2.30
N MET A 262 17.24 -0.45 -1.74
CA MET A 262 17.86 0.01 -0.48
C MET A 262 17.48 -0.88 0.71
N GLU A 263 16.23 -1.34 0.76
CA GLU A 263 15.75 -2.32 1.75
C GLU A 263 16.54 -3.62 1.64
N TYR A 264 16.63 -4.17 0.43
CA TYR A 264 17.35 -5.41 0.14
C TYR A 264 18.83 -5.30 0.52
N LEU A 265 19.51 -4.23 0.08
CA LEU A 265 20.92 -4.02 0.41
C LEU A 265 21.16 -3.93 1.92
N SER A 266 20.29 -3.20 2.62
CA SER A 266 20.36 -3.06 4.08
C SER A 266 20.13 -4.39 4.81
N GLU A 267 19.20 -5.21 4.32
CA GLU A 267 18.87 -6.50 4.91
C GLU A 267 19.99 -7.52 4.69
N ILE A 268 20.50 -7.64 3.46
CA ILE A 268 21.43 -8.68 3.06
C ILE A 268 22.88 -8.36 3.44
N TYR A 269 23.32 -7.12 3.22
CA TYR A 269 24.72 -6.71 3.44
C TYR A 269 24.93 -5.94 4.76
N GLY A 270 23.86 -5.77 5.54
CA GLY A 270 23.88 -5.23 6.88
C GLY A 270 23.73 -3.70 6.95
N PRO A 271 23.77 -3.15 8.18
CA PRO A 271 23.38 -1.76 8.45
C PRO A 271 24.26 -0.70 7.77
N ASP A 272 25.52 -1.03 7.45
CA ASP A 272 26.48 -0.11 6.83
C ASP A 272 26.47 -0.16 5.29
N ALA A 273 25.62 -1.00 4.68
CA ALA A 273 25.64 -1.25 3.24
C ALA A 273 25.45 0.03 2.42
N LEU A 274 24.45 0.85 2.79
CA LEU A 274 24.13 2.08 2.08
C LEU A 274 25.25 3.13 2.24
N SER A 275 25.83 3.26 3.43
CA SER A 275 26.95 4.18 3.68
C SER A 275 28.20 3.78 2.88
N LYS A 276 28.49 2.48 2.75
CA LYS A 276 29.58 1.97 1.90
C LYS A 276 29.35 2.33 0.44
N LEU A 277 28.14 2.11 -0.06
CA LEU A 277 27.78 2.41 -1.44
C LEU A 277 27.88 3.92 -1.73
N LEU A 278 27.34 4.76 -0.84
CA LEU A 278 27.46 6.22 -0.94
C LEU A 278 28.92 6.69 -0.96
N ALA A 279 29.77 6.10 -0.11
CA ALA A 279 31.19 6.48 -0.04
C ALA A 279 31.94 6.17 -1.34
N LEU A 280 31.50 5.17 -2.11
CA LEU A 280 32.04 4.86 -3.43
C LEU A 280 31.64 5.94 -4.44
N TYR A 281 30.36 6.30 -4.52
CA TYR A 281 29.89 7.36 -5.42
C TYR A 281 30.48 8.74 -5.08
N GLY A 282 30.66 9.06 -3.80
CA GLY A 282 31.27 10.31 -3.35
C GLY A 282 32.74 10.50 -3.71
N ARG A 283 33.45 9.44 -4.15
CA ARG A 283 34.85 9.50 -4.62
C ARG A 283 34.98 9.78 -6.11
N GLY A 284 33.85 9.96 -6.82
CA GLY A 284 33.85 10.17 -8.26
C GLY A 284 34.34 8.92 -9.00
N LEU A 285 33.82 7.74 -8.63
CA LEU A 285 34.14 6.49 -9.33
C LEU A 285 34.02 6.70 -10.84
N SER A 286 35.05 6.25 -11.56
CA SER A 286 35.03 6.17 -13.01
C SER A 286 33.94 5.17 -13.43
N PRO A 287 33.21 5.39 -14.54
CA PRO A 287 32.17 4.49 -15.07
C PRO A 287 32.65 3.07 -15.48
N VAL A 288 33.87 2.69 -15.10
CA VAL A 288 34.52 1.42 -15.43
C VAL A 288 34.48 0.43 -14.24
N GLU A 289 34.31 0.91 -13.01
CA GLU A 289 34.33 0.06 -11.82
C GLU A 289 32.92 -0.14 -11.27
N ASP A 290 32.48 -1.40 -11.21
CA ASP A 290 31.19 -1.78 -10.64
C ASP A 290 31.16 -1.47 -9.13
N PRO A 291 30.30 -0.53 -8.68
CA PRO A 291 30.28 -0.11 -7.27
C PRO A 291 29.75 -1.22 -6.35
N PHE A 292 28.90 -2.13 -6.84
CA PHE A 292 28.42 -3.27 -6.05
C PHE A 292 29.50 -4.34 -5.90
N LEU A 293 30.30 -4.56 -6.94
CA LEU A 293 31.42 -5.49 -6.86
C LEU A 293 32.44 -5.02 -5.81
N LEU A 294 32.72 -3.71 -5.77
CA LEU A 294 33.61 -3.12 -4.79
C LEU A 294 33.03 -3.10 -3.36
N ALA A 295 31.72 -2.84 -3.21
CA ALA A 295 31.10 -2.74 -1.90
C ALA A 295 30.76 -4.10 -1.27
N PHE A 296 30.37 -5.07 -2.10
CA PHE A 296 29.63 -6.26 -1.69
C PHE A 296 30.13 -7.56 -2.33
N GLU A 297 31.18 -7.51 -3.17
CA GLU A 297 31.77 -8.66 -3.85
C GLU A 297 30.75 -9.40 -4.76
N ILE A 298 29.77 -8.69 -5.30
CA ILE A 298 28.75 -9.20 -6.23
C ILE A 298 28.68 -8.30 -7.46
N SER A 299 28.53 -8.89 -8.65
CA SER A 299 28.32 -8.09 -9.86
C SER A 299 26.95 -7.42 -9.82
N THR A 300 26.80 -6.31 -10.54
CA THR A 300 25.52 -5.61 -10.72
C THR A 300 24.42 -6.55 -11.23
N ASP A 301 24.74 -7.40 -12.21
CA ASP A 301 23.78 -8.33 -12.81
C ASP A 301 23.34 -9.41 -11.80
N ASP A 302 24.28 -10.01 -11.07
CA ASP A 302 23.97 -11.04 -10.07
C ASP A 302 23.19 -10.45 -8.88
N LEU A 303 23.50 -9.21 -8.48
CA LEU A 303 22.73 -8.47 -7.47
C LEU A 303 21.30 -8.25 -7.94
N TRP A 304 21.13 -7.82 -9.19
CA TRP A 304 19.83 -7.54 -9.78
C TRP A 304 18.95 -8.79 -9.84
N ASP A 305 19.51 -9.91 -10.28
CA ASP A 305 18.83 -11.20 -10.30
C ASP A 305 18.47 -11.67 -8.88
N SER A 306 19.38 -11.49 -7.92
CA SER A 306 19.13 -11.87 -6.53
C SER A 306 18.04 -11.01 -5.87
N PHE A 307 18.05 -9.71 -6.13
CA PHE A 307 17.05 -8.75 -5.64
C PHE A 307 15.66 -9.03 -6.22
N THR A 308 15.55 -9.18 -7.54
CA THR A 308 14.25 -9.43 -8.20
C THR A 308 13.69 -10.81 -7.84
N ASN A 309 14.56 -11.80 -7.64
CA ASN A 309 14.19 -13.10 -7.12
C ASN A 309 13.65 -13.02 -5.68
N ASP A 310 14.27 -12.22 -4.80
CA ASP A 310 13.80 -12.00 -3.43
C ASP A 310 12.40 -11.36 -3.42
N ILE A 311 12.19 -10.26 -4.15
CA ILE A 311 10.89 -9.58 -4.24
C ILE A 311 9.78 -10.51 -4.76
N SER A 312 10.11 -11.36 -5.75
CA SER A 312 9.16 -12.28 -6.38
C SER A 312 8.72 -13.41 -5.45
N HIS A 313 9.65 -13.99 -4.67
CA HIS A 313 9.39 -15.22 -3.93
C HIS A 313 9.22 -15.02 -2.43
N LYS A 314 9.82 -13.98 -1.83
CA LYS A 314 9.73 -13.69 -0.40
C LYS A 314 8.53 -12.80 -0.12
N LEU A 315 7.35 -13.42 -0.13
CA LEU A 315 6.10 -12.76 0.23
C LEU A 315 6.04 -12.50 1.74
N LEU A 316 5.70 -11.27 2.12
CA LEU A 316 5.32 -10.94 3.48
C LEU A 316 3.99 -11.63 3.83
N PHE A 317 3.74 -11.84 5.12
CA PHE A 317 2.49 -12.47 5.58
C PHE A 317 1.23 -11.80 4.98
N SER A 318 1.18 -10.47 4.98
CA SER A 318 0.05 -9.73 4.37
C SER A 318 -0.08 -9.99 2.87
N GLU A 319 1.03 -10.12 2.15
CA GLU A 319 1.04 -10.43 0.70
C GLU A 319 0.57 -11.87 0.43
N GLN A 320 1.00 -12.83 1.25
CA GLN A 320 0.54 -14.24 1.18
C GLN A 320 -0.97 -14.33 1.37
N VAL A 321 -1.49 -13.66 2.41
CA VAL A 321 -2.94 -13.58 2.67
C VAL A 321 -3.65 -12.89 1.50
N GLY A 322 -3.06 -11.84 0.91
CA GLY A 322 -3.61 -11.19 -0.28
C GLY A 322 -3.74 -12.14 -1.49
N GLN A 323 -2.70 -12.94 -1.77
CA GLN A 323 -2.78 -13.95 -2.83
C GLN A 323 -3.85 -15.00 -2.56
N GLN A 324 -3.98 -15.45 -1.31
CA GLN A 324 -5.03 -16.37 -0.89
C GLN A 324 -6.40 -15.75 -1.16
N LEU A 325 -6.65 -14.50 -0.75
CA LEU A 325 -7.91 -13.78 -1.01
C LEU A 325 -8.23 -13.68 -2.51
N CYS A 326 -7.24 -13.43 -3.36
CA CYS A 326 -7.45 -13.45 -4.81
C CYS A 326 -7.85 -14.84 -5.32
N ARG A 327 -7.29 -15.92 -4.76
CA ARG A 327 -7.72 -17.28 -5.09
C ARG A 327 -9.14 -17.59 -4.63
N ILE A 328 -9.54 -17.11 -3.44
CA ILE A 328 -10.94 -17.17 -2.99
C ILE A 328 -11.85 -16.44 -3.98
N HIS A 329 -11.44 -15.26 -4.44
CA HIS A 329 -12.19 -14.50 -5.44
C HIS A 329 -12.42 -15.31 -6.73
N TYR A 330 -11.40 -15.99 -7.26
CA TYR A 330 -11.58 -16.85 -8.44
C TYR A 330 -12.48 -18.06 -8.19
N LEU A 331 -12.36 -18.71 -7.03
CA LEU A 331 -13.26 -19.79 -6.62
C LEU A 331 -14.71 -19.29 -6.55
N GLN A 332 -14.92 -18.10 -5.99
CA GLN A 332 -16.25 -17.52 -5.86
C GLN A 332 -16.85 -17.10 -7.22
N GLU A 333 -16.05 -16.59 -8.16
CA GLU A 333 -16.54 -16.30 -9.52
C GLU A 333 -16.96 -17.59 -10.24
N ARG A 334 -16.20 -18.69 -10.09
CA ARG A 334 -16.60 -20.01 -10.60
C ARG A 334 -17.86 -20.54 -9.93
N ASN A 335 -17.97 -20.39 -8.61
CA ASN A 335 -19.18 -20.75 -7.88
C ASN A 335 -20.39 -19.93 -8.32
N ARG A 336 -20.23 -18.63 -8.56
CA ARG A 336 -21.28 -17.74 -9.06
C ARG A 336 -21.78 -18.18 -10.44
N ALA A 337 -20.87 -18.55 -11.34
CA ALA A 337 -21.22 -19.10 -12.65
C ALA A 337 -22.03 -20.41 -12.49
N LEU A 338 -21.54 -21.33 -11.67
CA LEU A 338 -22.23 -22.60 -11.37
C LEU A 338 -23.61 -22.39 -10.75
N TYR A 339 -23.72 -21.45 -9.81
CA TYR A 339 -24.97 -21.09 -9.16
C TYR A 339 -25.97 -20.46 -10.14
N SER A 340 -25.49 -19.67 -11.12
CA SER A 340 -26.32 -19.17 -12.21
C SER A 340 -26.88 -20.30 -13.07
N GLU A 341 -26.03 -21.25 -13.49
CA GLU A 341 -26.46 -22.42 -14.26
C GLU A 341 -27.48 -23.27 -13.49
N TRP A 342 -27.29 -23.42 -12.18
CA TRP A 342 -28.24 -24.09 -11.30
C TRP A 342 -29.60 -23.39 -11.28
N ASN A 343 -29.64 -22.06 -11.14
CA ASN A 343 -30.90 -21.31 -11.12
C ASN A 343 -31.63 -21.41 -12.46
N ASP A 344 -30.91 -21.33 -13.58
CA ASP A 344 -31.49 -21.53 -14.91
C ASP A 344 -32.11 -22.92 -15.02
N PHE A 345 -31.37 -23.96 -14.62
CA PHE A 345 -31.88 -25.33 -14.58
C PHE A 345 -33.11 -25.47 -13.67
N ALA A 346 -33.07 -24.92 -12.46
CA ALA A 346 -34.15 -24.98 -11.50
C ALA A 346 -35.42 -24.29 -12.00
N SER A 347 -35.29 -23.15 -12.69
CA SER A 347 -36.42 -22.43 -13.29
C SER A 347 -37.13 -23.24 -14.38
N MET A 348 -36.39 -24.05 -15.14
CA MET A 348 -36.95 -24.90 -16.20
C MET A 348 -37.79 -26.06 -15.62
N LEU A 349 -37.46 -26.54 -14.42
CA LEU A 349 -38.21 -27.63 -13.74
C LEU A 349 -39.65 -27.26 -13.41
N GLY A 350 -39.93 -25.97 -13.19
CA GLY A 350 -41.28 -25.48 -12.95
C GLY A 350 -42.20 -25.53 -14.18
N SER A 351 -41.65 -25.81 -15.38
CA SER A 351 -42.35 -25.64 -16.67
C SER A 351 -42.43 -26.88 -17.57
N SER A 352 -41.78 -28.00 -17.21
CA SER A 352 -41.61 -29.16 -18.09
C SER A 352 -42.04 -30.47 -17.41
N GLU A 353 -43.03 -31.17 -17.98
CA GLU A 353 -43.55 -32.46 -17.47
C GLU A 353 -42.65 -33.69 -17.72
N ASP A 354 -41.62 -33.59 -18.58
CA ASP A 354 -40.74 -34.71 -18.91
C ASP A 354 -39.26 -34.30 -18.87
N MET A 355 -38.49 -34.79 -17.90
CA MET A 355 -37.02 -34.61 -17.88
C MET A 355 -36.31 -35.93 -17.53
N PRO A 356 -36.17 -36.87 -18.50
CA PRO A 356 -35.37 -38.09 -18.35
C PRO A 356 -33.87 -37.86 -18.03
N LEU A 357 -33.38 -36.61 -18.08
CA LEU A 357 -32.00 -36.21 -17.75
C LEU A 357 -31.84 -35.52 -16.39
N PHE A 358 -32.92 -35.43 -15.59
CA PHE A 358 -32.94 -34.70 -14.32
C PHE A 358 -31.86 -35.17 -13.33
N SER A 359 -31.83 -36.48 -13.05
CA SER A 359 -30.86 -37.07 -12.12
C SER A 359 -29.41 -36.89 -12.59
N GLN A 360 -29.16 -37.02 -13.90
CA GLN A 360 -27.82 -36.82 -14.47
C GLN A 360 -27.35 -35.36 -14.33
N LYS A 361 -28.25 -34.38 -14.53
CA LYS A 361 -27.93 -32.96 -14.33
C LYS A 361 -27.63 -32.63 -12.86
N LEU A 362 -28.41 -33.16 -11.92
CA LEU A 362 -28.12 -33.00 -10.48
C LEU A 362 -26.76 -33.58 -10.09
N GLN A 363 -26.42 -34.77 -10.59
CA GLN A 363 -25.11 -35.38 -10.35
C GLN A 363 -23.96 -34.53 -10.93
N ASN A 364 -24.17 -33.89 -12.08
CA ASN A 364 -23.16 -33.01 -12.66
C ASN A 364 -22.94 -31.75 -11.82
N PHE A 365 -24.01 -31.12 -11.33
CA PHE A 365 -23.90 -29.98 -10.41
C PHE A 365 -23.20 -30.37 -9.11
N GLN A 366 -23.58 -31.51 -8.53
CA GLN A 366 -22.97 -32.04 -7.32
C GLN A 366 -21.45 -32.23 -7.49
N LYS A 367 -21.01 -32.86 -8.58
CA LYS A 367 -19.58 -33.05 -8.88
C LYS A 367 -18.82 -31.74 -8.99
N GLN A 368 -19.45 -30.70 -9.55
CA GLN A 368 -18.79 -29.39 -9.68
C GLN A 368 -18.62 -28.70 -8.32
N TRP A 369 -19.60 -28.76 -7.42
CA TRP A 369 -19.42 -28.25 -6.05
C TRP A 369 -18.44 -29.07 -5.22
N ILE A 370 -18.42 -30.40 -5.37
CA ILE A 370 -17.38 -31.26 -4.76
C ILE A 370 -15.99 -30.81 -5.24
N SER A 371 -15.83 -30.57 -6.54
CA SER A 371 -14.56 -30.10 -7.09
C SER A 371 -14.12 -28.74 -6.53
N LEU A 372 -15.06 -27.82 -6.26
CA LEU A 372 -14.74 -26.54 -5.62
C LEU A 372 -14.32 -26.72 -4.16
N GLU A 373 -14.97 -27.63 -3.43
CA GLU A 373 -14.60 -27.99 -2.06
C GLU A 373 -13.21 -28.66 -2.00
N GLU A 374 -12.95 -29.63 -2.87
CA GLU A 374 -11.65 -30.31 -2.95
C GLU A 374 -10.51 -29.33 -3.27
N GLU A 375 -10.74 -28.34 -4.14
CA GLU A 375 -9.75 -27.30 -4.44
C GLU A 375 -9.54 -26.32 -3.27
N ALA A 376 -10.59 -26.06 -2.49
CA ALA A 376 -10.48 -25.29 -1.25
C ALA A 376 -9.65 -26.05 -0.20
N ASP A 377 -9.84 -27.37 -0.08
CA ASP A 377 -9.15 -28.22 0.90
C ASP A 377 -7.68 -28.52 0.56
N GLN A 378 -7.27 -28.35 -0.71
CA GLN A 378 -5.88 -28.53 -1.15
C GLN A 378 -4.93 -27.42 -0.69
N GLN A 379 -5.43 -26.40 0.01
CA GLN A 379 -4.68 -25.22 0.39
C GLN A 379 -4.72 -24.99 1.89
N GLU A 380 -3.58 -24.55 2.42
CA GLU A 380 -3.53 -23.99 3.76
C GLU A 380 -3.88 -22.50 3.68
N TRP A 381 -4.93 -22.12 4.39
CA TRP A 381 -5.43 -20.74 4.44
C TRP A 381 -4.93 -20.05 5.72
N ALA A 382 -4.58 -18.77 5.62
CA ALA A 382 -4.06 -18.00 6.74
C ALA A 382 -4.74 -16.65 6.92
N GLY A 383 -4.66 -16.09 8.13
CA GLY A 383 -5.26 -14.79 8.46
C GLY A 383 -6.78 -14.78 8.21
N ASP A 384 -7.28 -13.67 7.70
CA ASP A 384 -8.71 -13.51 7.37
C ASP A 384 -9.16 -14.36 6.16
N SER A 385 -8.22 -14.82 5.32
CA SER A 385 -8.57 -15.73 4.22
C SER A 385 -9.05 -17.10 4.72
N ALA A 386 -8.56 -17.56 5.87
CA ALA A 386 -8.99 -18.82 6.48
C ALA A 386 -10.45 -18.78 6.92
N ASP A 387 -10.85 -17.69 7.60
CA ASP A 387 -12.23 -17.47 8.05
C ASP A 387 -13.18 -17.36 6.85
N ILE A 388 -12.77 -16.61 5.82
CA ILE A 388 -13.57 -16.44 4.59
C ILE A 388 -13.72 -17.77 3.85
N MET A 389 -12.64 -18.53 3.68
CA MET A 389 -12.71 -19.82 3.00
C MET A 389 -13.56 -20.83 3.78
N ALA A 390 -13.48 -20.85 5.11
CA ALA A 390 -14.32 -21.73 5.92
C ALA A 390 -15.82 -21.52 5.65
N ILE A 391 -16.24 -20.27 5.41
CA ILE A 391 -17.62 -19.93 5.04
C ILE A 391 -17.95 -20.47 3.63
N PHE A 392 -17.06 -20.28 2.64
CA PHE A 392 -17.27 -20.82 1.30
C PHE A 392 -17.27 -22.36 1.26
N SER A 393 -16.39 -23.03 1.99
CA SER A 393 -16.40 -24.49 2.12
C SER A 393 -17.67 -25.00 2.81
N ALA A 394 -18.24 -24.25 3.76
CA ALA A 394 -19.55 -24.57 4.32
C ALA A 394 -20.67 -24.44 3.27
N HIS A 395 -20.61 -23.41 2.41
CA HIS A 395 -21.52 -23.25 1.28
C HIS A 395 -21.42 -24.41 0.29
N PHE A 396 -20.21 -24.82 -0.13
CA PHE A 396 -20.03 -25.92 -1.08
C PHE A 396 -20.61 -27.23 -0.55
N ARG A 397 -20.31 -27.58 0.71
CA ARG A 397 -20.91 -28.75 1.38
C ARG A 397 -22.43 -28.69 1.47
N ALA A 398 -22.97 -27.50 1.76
CA ALA A 398 -24.41 -27.31 1.80
C ALA A 398 -25.02 -27.56 0.41
N MET A 399 -24.42 -27.05 -0.67
CA MET A 399 -24.90 -27.29 -2.03
C MET A 399 -24.81 -28.76 -2.46
N VAL A 400 -23.77 -29.49 -2.05
CA VAL A 400 -23.70 -30.95 -2.26
C VAL A 400 -24.88 -31.64 -1.59
N LYS A 401 -25.19 -31.28 -0.33
CA LYS A 401 -26.35 -31.80 0.41
C LYS A 401 -27.68 -31.42 -0.22
N VAL A 402 -27.79 -30.23 -0.83
CA VAL A 402 -28.97 -29.83 -1.62
C VAL A 402 -29.18 -30.81 -2.78
N MET A 403 -28.10 -31.14 -3.51
CA MET A 403 -28.18 -32.10 -4.62
C MET A 403 -28.58 -33.50 -4.15
N ASP A 404 -28.00 -33.99 -3.05
CA ASP A 404 -28.33 -35.29 -2.47
C ASP A 404 -29.82 -35.38 -2.11
N ASN A 405 -30.32 -34.41 -1.35
CA ASN A 405 -31.73 -34.38 -0.95
C ASN A 405 -32.68 -34.35 -2.17
N PHE A 406 -32.34 -33.58 -3.22
CA PHE A 406 -33.17 -33.56 -4.44
C PHE A 406 -33.09 -34.86 -5.24
N GLN A 407 -31.93 -35.54 -5.27
CA GLN A 407 -31.79 -36.86 -5.89
C GLN A 407 -32.61 -37.93 -5.14
N GLU A 408 -32.71 -37.83 -3.82
CA GLU A 408 -33.50 -38.72 -2.96
C GLU A 408 -35.01 -38.40 -2.95
N GLY A 409 -35.42 -37.28 -3.56
CA GLY A 409 -36.80 -36.81 -3.57
C GLY A 409 -37.24 -36.10 -2.28
N GLU A 410 -36.29 -35.74 -1.41
CA GLU A 410 -36.52 -35.04 -0.14
C GLU A 410 -36.57 -33.51 -0.34
N ALA A 411 -37.55 -33.02 -1.11
CA ALA A 411 -37.63 -31.61 -1.53
C ALA A 411 -37.58 -30.58 -0.38
N VAL A 412 -38.23 -30.86 0.74
CA VAL A 412 -38.25 -29.96 1.91
C VAL A 412 -36.85 -29.79 2.49
N ARG A 413 -36.13 -30.89 2.71
CA ARG A 413 -34.74 -30.87 3.21
C ARG A 413 -33.78 -30.27 2.21
N GLY A 414 -34.01 -30.48 0.92
CA GLY A 414 -33.26 -29.81 -0.16
C GLY A 414 -33.38 -28.29 -0.07
N ASN A 415 -34.61 -27.78 0.09
CA ASN A 415 -34.86 -26.35 0.25
C ASN A 415 -34.28 -25.76 1.55
N GLU A 416 -34.36 -26.49 2.67
CA GLU A 416 -33.73 -26.10 3.93
C GLU A 416 -32.20 -25.98 3.79
N ALA A 417 -31.56 -26.98 3.16
CA ALA A 417 -30.13 -26.95 2.89
C ALA A 417 -29.75 -25.80 1.93
N LEU A 418 -30.61 -25.49 0.95
CA LEU A 418 -30.39 -24.40 0.00
C LEU A 418 -30.45 -23.04 0.69
N ALA A 419 -31.37 -22.86 1.65
CA ALA A 419 -31.42 -21.65 2.47
C ALA A 419 -30.12 -21.44 3.26
N VAL A 420 -29.58 -22.50 3.88
CA VAL A 420 -28.28 -22.46 4.58
C VAL A 420 -27.14 -22.14 3.61
N ALA A 421 -27.14 -22.74 2.42
CA ALA A 421 -26.13 -22.45 1.40
C ALA A 421 -26.18 -20.98 0.96
N ASN A 422 -27.37 -20.41 0.78
CA ASN A 422 -27.56 -19.02 0.35
C ASN A 422 -27.12 -18.00 1.39
N ASP A 423 -27.36 -18.28 2.67
CA ASP A 423 -26.87 -17.47 3.77
C ASP A 423 -25.32 -17.47 3.80
N ALA A 424 -24.71 -18.65 3.73
CA ALA A 424 -23.27 -18.81 3.74
C ALA A 424 -22.58 -18.09 2.55
N VAL A 425 -23.08 -18.24 1.32
CA VAL A 425 -22.46 -17.56 0.16
C VAL A 425 -22.61 -16.04 0.23
N SER A 426 -23.72 -15.54 0.76
CA SER A 426 -23.94 -14.10 0.95
C SER A 426 -22.97 -13.53 1.98
N GLN A 427 -22.83 -14.22 3.12
CA GLN A 427 -21.88 -13.87 4.17
C GLN A 427 -20.43 -13.92 3.66
N GLY A 428 -20.03 -15.00 3.00
CA GLY A 428 -18.69 -15.18 2.45
C GLY A 428 -18.34 -14.10 1.41
N THR A 429 -19.29 -13.76 0.53
CA THR A 429 -19.13 -12.69 -0.46
C THR A 429 -18.93 -11.32 0.22
N TRP A 430 -19.69 -11.03 1.27
CA TRP A 430 -19.55 -9.78 2.01
C TRP A 430 -18.17 -9.65 2.66
N TYR A 431 -17.71 -10.68 3.37
CA TYR A 431 -16.40 -10.66 4.01
C TYR A 431 -15.26 -10.59 2.99
N LEU A 432 -15.36 -11.33 1.89
CA LEU A 432 -14.37 -11.28 0.81
C LEU A 432 -14.27 -9.87 0.21
N ASN A 433 -15.39 -9.27 -0.17
CA ASN A 433 -15.41 -7.93 -0.75
C ASN A 433 -14.84 -6.89 0.23
N ARG A 434 -15.17 -7.01 1.52
CA ARG A 434 -14.59 -6.15 2.55
C ARG A 434 -13.08 -6.32 2.67
N ALA A 435 -12.59 -7.56 2.71
CA ALA A 435 -11.17 -7.87 2.82
C ALA A 435 -10.36 -7.37 1.62
N LEU A 436 -10.92 -7.49 0.40
CA LEU A 436 -10.32 -6.94 -0.82
C LEU A 436 -10.35 -5.40 -0.82
N ALA A 437 -11.47 -4.78 -0.44
CA ALA A 437 -11.62 -3.32 -0.45
C ALA A 437 -10.66 -2.60 0.52
N THR A 438 -10.28 -3.24 1.63
CA THR A 438 -9.30 -2.68 2.59
C THR A 438 -7.85 -2.86 2.16
N ARG A 439 -7.58 -3.49 1.00
CA ARG A 439 -6.23 -3.78 0.49
C ARG A 439 -6.07 -3.16 -0.90
N SER A 440 -5.99 -1.83 -0.94
CA SER A 440 -5.82 -1.08 -2.20
C SER A 440 -4.58 -1.49 -3.01
N TRP A 441 -3.56 -2.03 -2.35
CA TRP A 441 -2.33 -2.55 -2.96
C TRP A 441 -2.51 -3.91 -3.66
N LEU A 442 -3.59 -4.63 -3.39
CA LEU A 442 -3.83 -5.98 -3.91
C LEU A 442 -4.58 -5.90 -5.25
N VAL A 443 -3.96 -6.41 -6.32
CA VAL A 443 -4.61 -6.54 -7.63
C VAL A 443 -4.70 -8.02 -7.98
N CYS A 444 -5.92 -8.56 -7.98
CA CYS A 444 -6.16 -9.93 -8.41
C CYS A 444 -6.11 -10.02 -9.94
N SER A 445 -5.06 -10.62 -10.48
CA SER A 445 -4.93 -10.91 -11.91
C SER A 445 -5.24 -12.37 -12.21
N PRO A 446 -6.06 -12.68 -13.23
CA PRO A 446 -6.33 -14.07 -13.61
C PRO A 446 -5.00 -14.77 -13.91
N GLN A 447 -4.75 -15.90 -13.26
CA GLN A 447 -3.60 -16.75 -13.55
C GLN A 447 -3.88 -17.70 -14.71
#